data_AF-A0A554ILV5-F1
#
_entry.id   AF-A0A554ILV5-F1
#
_cell.length_a   1.000
_cell.length_b   1.000
_cell.length_c   1.000
_cell.angle_alpha   90.00
_cell.angle_beta   90.00
_cell.angle_gamma   90.00
#
_symmetry.space_group_name_H-M   'P 1'
#
loop_
_entity.id
_entity.type
_entity.pdbx_description
1 polymer ?
#
loop_
_entity_poly.entity_id
_entity_poly.type
_entity_poly.pdbx_seq_one_letter_code
_entity_poly.pdbx_strand_id
1 'polypeptide(L)' 'MNEGARQKEKEKAVLLAFQNGMALIRRGLEIHGMKADGSTVLFSTSDSYERLWRDLLKELRRRVSVKHLAYMRPNVGLGV' A
#
# COMPACT_ATOMS: atom_id res chain seq x y z
N MET A 1 1.36 -18.61 -13.87
CA MET A 1 0.19 -17.78 -13.49
C MET A 1 -0.44 -17.22 -14.76
N ASN A 2 -1.75 -17.01 -14.79
CA ASN A 2 -2.45 -16.43 -15.94
C ASN A 2 -2.25 -14.89 -15.96
N GLU A 3 -1.94 -14.30 -17.11
CA GLU A 3 -1.58 -12.88 -17.27
C GLU A 3 -2.66 -11.93 -16.74
N GLY A 4 -3.93 -12.30 -16.93
CA GLY A 4 -5.08 -11.54 -16.42
C GLY A 4 -5.17 -11.47 -14.90
N ALA A 5 -4.67 -12.47 -14.17
CA ALA A 5 -4.62 -12.42 -12.70
C ALA A 5 -3.56 -11.41 -12.22
N ARG A 6 -2.42 -11.34 -12.93
CA ARG A 6 -1.32 -10.41 -12.63
C ARG A 6 -1.74 -8.96 -12.83
N GLN A 7 -2.47 -8.68 -13.90
CA GLN A 7 -2.96 -7.34 -14.21
C GLN A 7 -3.95 -6.84 -13.14
N LYS A 8 -4.88 -7.70 -12.69
CA LYS A 8 -5.82 -7.38 -11.60
C LYS A 8 -5.11 -7.07 -10.27
N GLU A 9 -4.05 -7.81 -9.94
CA GLU A 9 -3.26 -7.54 -8.73
C GLU A 9 -2.57 -6.18 -8.80
N LYS A 10 -2.00 -5.84 -9.96
CA LYS A 10 -1.37 -4.53 -10.20
C LYS A 10 -2.39 -3.39 -10.07
N GLU A 11 -3.53 -3.49 -10.73
CA GLU A 11 -4.60 -2.48 -10.66
C GLU A 11 -5.10 -2.28 -9.23
N LYS A 12 -5.31 -3.38 -8.49
CA LYS A 12 -5.72 -3.33 -7.10
C LYS A 12 -4.69 -2.65 -6.21
N ALA A 13 -3.39 -2.91 -6.44
CA ALA A 13 -2.31 -2.29 -5.68
C ALA A 13 -2.23 -0.78 -5.93
N VAL A 14 -2.35 -0.36 -7.19
CA VAL A 14 -2.37 1.04 -7.59
C VAL A 14 -3.57 1.76 -6.97
N LEU A 15 -4.76 1.18 -7.06
CA LEU A 15 -5.98 1.76 -6.50
C LEU A 15 -5.89 1.92 -4.98
N LEU A 16 -5.39 0.89 -4.27
CA LEU A 16 -5.16 0.95 -2.83
C LEU A 16 -4.16 2.03 -2.44
N ALA A 17 -3.05 2.16 -3.18
CA ALA A 17 -2.07 3.21 -2.91
C ALA A 17 -2.68 4.61 -3.12
N PHE A 18 -3.44 4.80 -4.20
CA PHE A 18 -4.12 6.06 -4.50
C PHE A 18 -5.15 6.43 -3.42
N GLN A 19 -5.96 5.46 -2.97
CA GLN A 19 -6.90 5.64 -1.85
C GLN A 19 -6.21 6.02 -0.54
N ASN A 20 -4.92 5.70 -0.39
CA ASN A 20 -4.12 6.07 0.78
C ASN A 20 -3.33 7.38 0.59
N GLY A 21 -3.60 8.14 -0.47
CA GLY A 21 -2.92 9.40 -0.76
C GLY A 21 -1.47 9.23 -1.20
N MET A 22 -1.16 8.11 -1.87
CA MET A 22 0.19 7.79 -2.32
C MET A 22 0.21 7.44 -3.82
N ALA A 23 1.23 7.93 -4.52
CA ALA A 23 1.59 7.48 -5.85
C ALA A 23 2.62 6.34 -5.75
N LEU A 24 2.50 5.32 -6.60
CA LEU A 24 3.48 4.23 -6.66
C LEU A 24 4.53 4.51 -7.74
N ILE A 25 5.79 4.40 -7.36
CA ILE A 25 6.95 4.54 -8.25
C ILE A 25 7.69 3.21 -8.25
N ARG A 26 7.83 2.59 -9.43
CA ARG A 26 8.64 1.38 -9.58
C ARG A 26 10.04 1.75 -10.07
N ARG A 27 11.06 1.26 -9.37
CA ARG A 27 12.48 1.36 -9.78
C ARG A 27 13.06 -0.04 -9.84
N GLY A 28 13.11 -0.62 -11.04
CA GLY A 28 13.53 -2.02 -11.22
C GLY A 28 12.62 -3.00 -10.48
N LEU A 29 13.19 -3.68 -9.48
CA LEU A 29 12.49 -4.61 -8.59
C LEU A 29 12.17 -4.01 -7.21
N GLU A 30 12.07 -2.69 -7.15
CA GLU A 30 11.60 -1.96 -5.97
C GLU A 30 10.34 -1.20 -6.29
N ILE A 31 9.44 -1.14 -5.30
CA ILE A 31 8.27 -0.27 -5.33
C ILE A 31 8.33 0.67 -4.14
N HIS A 32 8.30 1.96 -4.48
CA HIS A 32 8.27 3.09 -3.57
C HIS A 32 6.88 3.71 -3.62
N GLY A 33 6.36 4.12 -2.47
CA GLY A 33 5.16 4.94 -2.36
C GLY A 33 5.57 6.36 -2.04
N MET A 34 5.22 7.30 -2.92
CA MET A 34 5.42 8.73 -2.74
C MET A 34 4.15 9.35 -2.19
N LYS A 35 4.25 10.04 -1.05
CA LYS A 35 3.14 10.79 -0.46
C LYS A 35 3.04 12.19 -1.10
N ALA A 36 1.94 12.88 -0.81
CA ALA A 36 1.71 14.26 -1.25
C ALA A 36 2.76 15.27 -0.74
N ASP A 37 3.41 14.99 0.40
CA ASP A 37 4.50 15.80 0.94
C ASP A 37 5.85 15.59 0.22
N GLY A 38 5.88 14.72 -0.80
CA GLY A 38 7.08 14.36 -1.56
C GLY A 38 7.96 13.31 -0.88
N SER A 39 7.65 12.90 0.35
CA SER A 39 8.36 11.81 1.02
C SER A 39 8.11 10.49 0.32
N THR A 40 9.18 9.72 0.13
CA THR A 40 9.13 8.39 -0.47
C THR A 40 9.34 7.35 0.62
N VAL A 41 8.58 6.26 0.54
CA VAL A 41 8.70 5.13 1.44
C VAL A 41 8.86 3.87 0.60
N LEU A 42 9.90 3.08 0.89
CA LEU A 42 10.05 1.77 0.29
C LEU A 42 8.94 0.85 0.82
N PHE A 43 8.15 0.29 -0.09
CA PHE A 43 7.06 -0.62 0.24
C PHE A 43 7.40 -2.07 -0.01
N SER A 44 8.12 -2.34 -1.11
CA SER A 44 8.44 -3.70 -1.52
C SER A 44 9.76 -3.69 -2.28
N THR A 45 10.61 -4.66 -1.99
CA THR A 45 11.79 -5.01 -2.77
C THR A 45 11.78 -6.51 -2.98
N SER A 46 12.10 -6.98 -4.17
CA SER A 46 12.06 -8.40 -4.50
C SER A 46 13.16 -8.77 -5.50
N ASP A 47 13.50 -10.04 -5.54
CA ASP A 47 14.31 -10.67 -6.57
C ASP A 47 13.47 -11.10 -7.79
N SER A 48 12.14 -11.04 -7.67
CA SER A 48 11.21 -11.54 -8.68
C SER A 48 10.07 -10.55 -8.95
N TYR A 49 9.85 -10.25 -10.23
CA TYR A 49 8.76 -9.37 -10.68
C TYR A 49 7.37 -9.89 -10.27
N GLU A 50 7.17 -11.22 -10.26
CA GLU A 50 5.88 -11.79 -9.87
C GLU A 50 5.59 -11.64 -8.36
N ARG A 51 6.64 -11.65 -7.52
CA ARG A 51 6.50 -11.52 -6.07
C ARG A 51 6.35 -10.06 -5.64
N LEU A 52 6.98 -9.14 -6.38
CA LEU A 52 7.02 -7.71 -6.10
C LEU A 52 5.64 -7.09 -5.81
N TRP A 53 4.66 -7.34 -6.70
CA TRP A 53 3.31 -6.79 -6.59
C TRP A 53 2.47 -7.46 -5.50
N ARG A 54 2.67 -8.77 -5.31
CA ARG A 54 2.01 -9.53 -4.25
C ARG A 54 2.46 -9.04 -2.86
N ASP A 55 3.74 -8.80 -2.69
CA ASP A 55 4.30 -8.32 -1.41
C ASP A 55 3.91 -6.86 -1.14
N LEU A 56 3.87 -6.02 -2.18
CA LEU A 56 3.29 -4.68 -2.09
C LEU A 56 1.83 -4.72 -1.62
N LEU A 57 1.00 -5.59 -2.19
CA LEU A 57 -0.41 -5.72 -1.80
C LEU A 57 -0.58 -6.12 -0.34
N LYS A 58 0.26 -7.03 0.15
CA LYS A 58 0.27 -7.43 1.57
C LYS A 58 0.63 -6.24 2.46
N GLU A 59 1.66 -5.48 2.11
CA GLU A 59 2.06 -4.33 2.91
C GLU A 59 1.03 -3.19 2.89
N LEU A 60 0.46 -2.88 1.73
CA LEU A 60 -0.61 -1.89 1.63
C LEU A 60 -1.80 -2.29 2.50
N ARG A 61 -2.23 -3.57 2.47
CA ARG A 61 -3.30 -4.06 3.34
C ARG A 61 -2.94 -3.97 4.83
N ARG A 62 -1.71 -4.31 5.21
CA ARG A 62 -1.22 -4.19 6.58
C ARG A 62 -1.32 -2.74 7.06
N ARG A 63 -0.86 -1.79 6.26
CA ARG A 63 -0.90 -0.35 6.62
C ARG A 63 -2.31 0.23 6.65
N VAL A 64 -3.20 -0.21 5.75
CA VAL A 64 -4.63 0.18 5.78
C VAL A 64 -5.31 -0.30 7.05
N SER A 65 -5.02 -1.52 7.51
CA SER A 65 -5.59 -2.06 8.75
C SER A 65 -5.21 -1.24 9.99
N VAL A 66 -3.99 -0.68 10.04
CA VAL A 66 -3.55 0.16 11.16
C VAL A 66 -4.21 1.53 11.15
N LYS A 67 -4.40 2.16 9.97
CA LYS A 67 -5.10 3.46 9.88
C LYS A 67 -6.59 3.35 10.22
N HIS A 68 -7.23 2.23 9.90
CA HIS A 68 -8.64 2.00 10.24
C HIS A 68 -8.86 1.80 11.75
N LEU A 69 -7.88 1.24 12.46
CA LEU A 69 -7.91 1.13 13.93
C LEU A 69 -7.61 2.46 14.63
N ALA A 70 -6.75 3.32 14.06
CA ALA A 70 -6.48 4.64 14.62
C ALA A 70 -7.70 5.59 14.55
N TYR A 71 -8.61 5.39 13.59
CA TYR A 71 -9.87 6.14 13.47
C TYR A 71 -11.04 5.55 14.28
N MET A 72 -10.88 4.37 14.90
CA MET A 72 -11.89 3.77 15.78
C MET A 72 -11.48 3.81 17.27
N ARG A 73 -10.83 4.90 17.70
CA ARG A 73 -10.90 5.27 19.12
C ARG A 73 -12.23 6.01 19.33
N PRO A 74 -13.22 5.43 20.03
CA PRO A 74 -14.34 6.24 20.49
C PRO A 74 -13.78 7.32 21.40
N ASN A 75 -14.15 8.55 21.07
CA ASN A 75 -13.94 9.74 21.86
C ASN A 75 -14.82 9.61 23.12
N VAL A 76 -14.43 8.74 24.06
CA VAL A 76 -15.09 8.67 25.37
C VAL A 76 -14.44 9.75 26.21
N GLY A 77 -15.10 10.91 26.21
CA GLY A 77 -14.72 12.07 26.98
C GLY A 77 -14.53 11.72 28.45
N LEU A 78 -13.35 12.05 28.96
CA LEU A 78 -13.16 12.41 30.36
C LEU A 78 -13.93 13.72 30.59
N GLY A 79 -15.05 13.61 31.29
CA GLY A 79 -15.85 14.73 31.75
C GLY A 79 -16.58 14.32 33.04
N VAL A 80 -15.83 14.28 34.14
CA VAL A 80 -16.34 14.30 35.52
C VAL A 80 -15.67 15.47 36.23
#